data_AF-A0A2E9BB86-F1
#
_entry.id   AF-A0A2E9BB86-F1
#
_cell.length_a   1.000
_cell.length_b   1.000
_cell.length_c   1.000
_cell.angle_alpha   90.00
_cell.angle_beta   90.00
_cell.angle_gamma   90.00
#
_symmetry.space_group_name_H-M   'P 1'
#
loop_
_entity.id
_entity.type
_entity.pdbx_description
1 polymer ?
#
loop_
_entity_poly.entity_id
_entity_poly.type
_entity_poly.pdbx_seq_one_letter_code
_entity_poly.pdbx_strand_id
1 'polypeptide(L)'
;MDEEENDFLTGENEPFGPSEENNDYSIKQEKFGLGDLLSTLLDLKTLPHIILLMMLSSTLYAFAQIYSLLYFSAIGFISLSFGYAITATATRWDAIFNLVRVNEISSDSWIKSLIMRSIRSWSVPIIISSIIALIISIISSNNDSIKDWVPFGLASLFLVWSIGQGSSFKSSTYAWISSSTKITDSTAREGTLFGAIIGQLIGVVTFSIIIGYGYSSGFEGDNNFKWFGFVIISILLQIVLIFLHSGKLREITLTRGGATLANRWGLISQIFIIWHIASAWRRLIDDPSPITMILEEFVLMLLTVVLAIWALASRNVSKGGKLFTSDNALFWGLSFGFGYAGSIAMISNITNGIGGNNIATTMAIGHIITALTIIILYPIVINKHSRLISIYADELISESKEDSEQKDEFSQKKNNEHGELDIDEIELIDG
;
A
#
# COMPACT_ATOMS: atom_id res chain seq x y z
N MET A 1 71.08 14.96 40.39
CA MET A 1 69.63 14.73 40.52
C MET A 1 69.21 14.11 39.20
N ASP A 2 69.67 12.90 38.90
CA ASP A 2 69.42 11.62 39.62
C ASP A 2 67.91 11.31 39.47
N GLU A 3 67.44 10.18 38.93
CA GLU A 3 68.02 8.86 38.74
C GLU A 3 67.09 8.03 37.80
N GLU A 4 67.66 6.98 37.19
CA GLU A 4 67.13 5.65 36.81
C GLU A 4 65.95 5.50 35.80
N GLU A 5 66.10 4.86 34.62
CA GLU A 5 66.49 3.48 34.18
C GLU A 5 65.40 2.39 34.25
N ASN A 6 65.08 1.87 33.04
CA ASN A 6 64.68 0.49 32.65
C ASN A 6 63.39 -0.10 33.24
N ASP A 7 62.59 -0.91 32.53
CA ASP A 7 63.00 -2.00 31.64
C ASP A 7 61.81 -2.53 30.80
N PHE A 8 62.17 -3.35 29.80
CA PHE A 8 61.43 -4.45 29.20
C PHE A 8 60.79 -4.32 27.80
N LEU A 9 61.61 -4.68 26.81
CA LEU A 9 61.28 -5.18 25.48
C LEU A 9 60.74 -6.62 25.54
N THR A 10 59.64 -6.91 24.86
CA THR A 10 59.34 -8.15 24.08
C THR A 10 58.10 -7.83 23.22
N GLY A 11 57.94 -8.15 21.95
CA GLY A 11 58.74 -8.87 20.97
C GLY A 11 58.08 -8.69 19.58
N GLU A 12 58.87 -9.01 18.55
CA GLU A 12 58.48 -9.47 17.22
C GLU A 12 57.59 -8.58 16.32
N ASN A 13 58.27 -7.90 15.39
CA ASN A 13 57.70 -7.40 14.15
C ASN A 13 57.55 -8.58 13.16
N GLU A 14 56.34 -8.93 12.77
CA GLU A 14 56.06 -9.64 11.51
C GLU A 14 55.22 -8.76 10.55
N PRO A 15 55.42 -8.91 9.23
CA PRO A 15 55.03 -7.90 8.25
C PRO A 15 53.57 -8.02 7.80
N PHE A 16 53.00 -6.85 7.49
CA PHE A 16 51.72 -6.63 6.83
C PHE A 16 51.40 -7.66 5.72
N GLY A 17 50.42 -8.52 5.96
CA GLY A 17 49.58 -9.12 4.93
C GLY A 17 48.31 -8.27 4.75
N PRO A 18 47.78 -8.10 3.52
CA PRO A 18 46.54 -7.36 3.32
C PRO A 18 45.38 -8.21 3.85
N SER A 19 44.70 -7.71 4.88
CA SER A 19 43.41 -8.24 5.31
C SER A 19 42.37 -7.91 4.24
N GLU A 20 41.80 -8.95 3.65
CA GLU A 20 40.59 -8.89 2.82
C GLU A 20 39.41 -8.33 3.63
N GLU A 21 39.25 -7.01 3.65
CA GLU A 21 37.96 -6.38 3.91
C GLU A 21 37.18 -6.34 2.61
N ASN A 22 36.42 -7.41 2.35
CA ASN A 22 35.29 -7.37 1.44
C ASN A 22 34.27 -6.35 1.97
N ASN A 23 34.36 -5.14 1.45
CA ASN A 23 33.38 -4.07 1.62
C ASN A 23 32.03 -4.51 1.04
N ASP A 24 31.20 -5.16 1.86
CA ASP A 24 29.76 -5.29 1.65
C ASP A 24 29.12 -3.91 1.82
N TYR A 25 29.19 -3.07 0.79
CA TYR A 25 28.34 -1.90 0.63
C TYR A 25 26.92 -2.35 0.24
N SER A 26 26.28 -3.18 1.08
CA SER A 26 24.84 -3.25 1.10
C SER A 26 24.34 -1.98 1.79
N ILE A 27 24.04 -0.94 1.00
CA ILE A 27 23.21 0.17 1.45
C ILE A 27 21.90 -0.47 1.94
N LYS A 28 21.79 -0.70 3.25
CA LYS A 28 20.53 -0.92 3.95
C LYS A 28 19.72 0.35 3.74
N GLN A 29 19.05 0.45 2.60
CA GLN A 29 18.01 1.44 2.40
C GLN A 29 17.03 1.24 3.54
N GLU A 30 16.92 2.23 4.41
CA GLU A 30 15.98 2.25 5.53
C GLU A 30 14.57 2.14 4.92
N LYS A 31 14.05 0.91 4.88
CA LYS A 31 12.76 0.63 4.24
C LYS A 31 11.68 1.17 5.15
N PHE A 32 11.10 2.32 4.78
CA PHE A 32 9.96 2.90 5.46
C PHE A 32 8.83 1.87 5.63
N GLY A 33 8.63 1.41 6.86
CA GLY A 33 7.70 0.36 7.21
C GLY A 33 6.26 0.87 7.30
N LEU A 34 5.30 -0.05 7.19
CA LEU A 34 3.89 0.26 7.43
C LEU A 34 3.64 0.66 8.89
N GLY A 35 4.43 0.10 9.83
CA GLY A 35 4.42 0.49 11.23
C GLY A 35 4.92 1.92 11.45
N ASP A 36 5.96 2.35 10.71
CA ASP A 36 6.50 3.71 10.80
C ASP A 36 5.49 4.73 10.26
N LEU A 37 4.75 4.39 9.19
CA LEU A 37 3.64 5.19 8.71
C LEU A 37 2.53 5.29 9.76
N LEU A 38 2.10 4.16 10.33
CA LEU A 38 1.02 4.17 11.31
C LEU A 38 1.41 4.96 12.57
N SER A 39 2.65 4.82 13.03
CA SER A 39 3.23 5.59 14.13
C SER A 39 3.24 7.08 13.82
N THR A 40 3.64 7.46 12.60
CA THR A 40 3.63 8.86 12.14
C THR A 40 2.21 9.44 12.04
N LEU A 41 1.24 8.64 11.57
CA LEU A 41 -0.17 9.05 11.45
C LEU A 41 -0.87 9.14 12.80
N LEU A 42 -0.45 8.35 13.80
CA LEU A 42 -0.98 8.35 15.16
C LEU A 42 -0.15 9.21 16.13
N ASP A 43 0.88 9.90 15.64
CA ASP A 43 1.71 10.78 16.45
C ASP A 43 0.88 11.94 17.03
N LEU A 44 1.14 12.27 18.29
CA LEU A 44 0.54 13.41 18.99
C LEU A 44 0.77 14.73 18.25
N LYS A 45 1.85 14.81 17.44
CA LYS A 45 2.17 15.97 16.61
C LYS A 45 1.18 16.19 15.46
N THR A 46 0.46 15.16 15.03
CA THR A 46 -0.43 15.16 13.86
C THR A 46 -1.91 15.09 14.24
N LEU A 47 -2.20 14.71 15.51
CA LEU A 47 -3.53 14.67 16.12
C LEU A 47 -4.41 15.91 15.83
N PRO A 48 -3.91 17.18 15.91
CA PRO A 48 -4.73 18.34 15.60
C PRO A 48 -5.44 18.26 14.25
N HIS A 49 -4.76 17.78 13.22
CA HIS A 49 -5.34 17.74 11.88
C HIS A 49 -6.41 16.66 11.72
N ILE A 50 -6.29 15.55 12.44
CA ILE A 50 -7.31 14.50 12.48
C ILE A 50 -8.57 15.02 13.18
N ILE A 51 -8.39 15.77 14.28
CA ILE A 51 -9.52 16.45 14.96
C ILE A 51 -10.21 17.42 14.01
N LEU A 52 -9.44 18.22 13.26
CA LEU A 52 -10.00 19.14 12.27
C LEU A 52 -10.78 18.42 11.18
N LEU A 53 -10.24 17.32 10.65
CA LEU A 53 -10.93 16.46 9.67
C LEU A 53 -12.27 16.01 10.21
N MET A 54 -12.31 15.45 11.43
CA MET A 54 -13.54 14.96 12.04
C MET A 54 -14.57 16.08 12.24
N MET A 55 -14.13 17.23 12.76
CA MET A 55 -15.01 18.38 13.03
C MET A 55 -15.58 18.99 11.74
N LEU A 56 -14.71 19.31 10.78
CA LEU A 56 -15.14 19.94 9.53
C LEU A 56 -15.92 18.98 8.64
N SER A 57 -15.51 17.71 8.53
CA SER A 57 -16.25 16.74 7.70
C SER A 57 -17.64 16.47 8.26
N SER A 58 -17.79 16.37 9.59
CA SER A 58 -19.11 16.20 10.22
C SER A 58 -20.00 17.43 10.00
N THR A 59 -19.44 18.63 10.15
CA THR A 59 -20.16 19.90 9.94
C THR A 59 -20.59 20.06 8.48
N LEU A 60 -19.67 19.83 7.54
CA LEU A 60 -19.96 19.91 6.11
C LEU A 60 -20.91 18.80 5.66
N TYR A 61 -20.82 17.60 6.23
CA TYR A 61 -21.79 16.53 5.98
C TYR A 61 -23.20 16.95 6.42
N ALA A 62 -23.34 17.56 7.60
CA ALA A 62 -24.62 18.09 8.06
C ALA A 62 -25.16 19.17 7.10
N PHE A 63 -24.29 20.06 6.61
CA PHE A 63 -24.67 21.04 5.57
C PHE A 63 -25.08 20.38 4.26
N ALA A 64 -24.42 19.29 3.86
CA ALA A 64 -24.79 18.54 2.66
C ALA A 64 -26.20 17.94 2.74
N GLN A 65 -26.71 17.67 3.96
CA GLN A 65 -28.08 17.17 4.13
C GLN A 65 -29.14 18.26 3.96
N ILE A 66 -28.75 19.54 3.94
CA ILE A 66 -29.65 20.68 3.77
C ILE A 66 -29.51 21.19 2.33
N TYR A 67 -30.60 21.10 1.54
CA TYR A 67 -30.56 21.43 0.10
C TYR A 67 -29.99 22.83 -0.20
N SER A 68 -30.33 23.85 0.58
CA SER A 68 -29.82 25.22 0.40
C SER A 68 -28.32 25.38 0.71
N LEU A 69 -27.72 24.43 1.44
CA LEU A 69 -26.31 24.44 1.82
C LEU A 69 -25.49 23.40 1.06
N LEU A 70 -26.11 22.58 0.20
CA LEU A 70 -25.45 21.51 -0.54
C LEU A 70 -24.24 22.01 -1.35
N TYR A 71 -24.45 23.08 -2.11
CA TYR A 71 -23.40 23.71 -2.91
C TYR A 71 -22.22 24.21 -2.06
N PHE A 72 -22.51 24.88 -0.93
CA PHE A 72 -21.47 25.36 -0.02
C PHE A 72 -20.71 24.21 0.65
N SER A 73 -21.40 23.12 0.99
CA SER A 73 -20.78 21.91 1.50
C SER A 73 -19.82 21.30 0.47
N ALA A 74 -20.26 21.19 -0.80
CA ALA A 74 -19.43 20.67 -1.88
C ALA A 74 -18.15 21.49 -2.08
N ILE A 75 -18.26 22.83 -2.12
CA ILE A 75 -17.09 23.72 -2.17
C ILE A 75 -16.21 23.53 -0.93
N GLY A 76 -16.81 23.42 0.25
CA GLY A 76 -16.09 23.17 1.50
C GLY A 76 -15.20 21.93 1.41
N PHE A 77 -15.75 20.80 0.97
CA PHE A 77 -14.98 19.57 0.81
C PHE A 77 -13.90 19.67 -0.28
N ILE A 78 -14.23 20.24 -1.44
CA ILE A 78 -13.26 20.42 -2.55
C ILE A 78 -12.11 21.32 -2.11
N SER A 79 -12.44 22.46 -1.51
CA SER A 79 -11.47 23.44 -1.09
C SER A 79 -10.55 22.91 0.02
N LEU A 80 -11.08 22.16 0.99
CA LEU A 80 -10.29 21.48 2.01
C LEU A 80 -9.39 20.40 1.41
N SER A 81 -9.92 19.60 0.48
CA SER A 81 -9.13 18.58 -0.22
C SER A 81 -7.94 19.19 -0.96
N PHE A 82 -8.17 20.21 -1.80
CA PHE A 82 -7.09 20.90 -2.51
C PHE A 82 -6.20 21.72 -1.58
N GLY A 83 -6.74 22.35 -0.55
CA GLY A 83 -5.97 23.13 0.42
C GLY A 83 -4.97 22.28 1.18
N TYR A 84 -5.36 21.06 1.57
CA TYR A 84 -4.45 20.07 2.14
C TYR A 84 -3.43 19.52 1.13
N ALA A 85 -3.80 19.32 -0.14
CA ALA A 85 -2.85 18.90 -1.19
C ALA A 85 -1.76 19.96 -1.44
N ILE A 86 -2.15 21.24 -1.50
CA ILE A 86 -1.21 22.35 -1.64
C ILE A 86 -0.35 22.46 -0.40
N THR A 87 -0.95 22.34 0.80
CA THR A 87 -0.20 22.32 2.06
C THR A 87 0.86 21.21 2.06
N ALA A 88 0.50 19.99 1.64
CA ALA A 88 1.42 18.85 1.51
C ALA A 88 2.58 19.12 0.56
N THR A 89 2.33 19.86 -0.52
CA THR A 89 3.36 20.25 -1.47
C THR A 89 4.24 21.37 -0.92
N ALA A 90 3.65 22.27 -0.13
CA ALA A 90 4.30 23.44 0.43
C ALA A 90 5.13 23.12 1.69
N THR A 91 4.92 21.98 2.35
CA THR A 91 5.74 21.51 3.49
C THR A 91 7.19 21.17 3.11
N ARG A 92 7.56 21.30 1.83
CA ARG A 92 8.96 21.29 1.38
C ARG A 92 9.75 22.50 1.85
N TRP A 93 9.08 23.57 2.24
CA TRP A 93 9.69 24.77 2.80
C TRP A 93 9.64 24.70 4.33
N ASP A 94 10.79 24.88 4.98
CA ASP A 94 10.94 24.74 6.43
C ASP A 94 10.00 25.64 7.22
N ALA A 95 9.71 26.85 6.70
CA ALA A 95 8.77 27.78 7.32
C ALA A 95 7.36 27.19 7.45
N ILE A 96 6.86 26.55 6.38
CA ILE A 96 5.54 25.91 6.40
C ILE A 96 5.59 24.63 7.21
N PHE A 97 6.62 23.81 7.01
CA PHE A 97 6.83 22.57 7.75
C PHE A 97 6.75 22.77 9.27
N ASN A 98 7.45 23.78 9.80
CA ASN A 98 7.46 24.10 11.23
C ASN A 98 6.16 24.74 11.72
N LEU A 99 5.37 25.32 10.82
CA LEU A 99 4.12 25.99 11.18
C LEU A 99 2.93 25.03 11.21
N VAL A 100 2.96 23.99 10.37
CA VAL A 100 1.92 22.95 10.33
C VAL A 100 2.14 21.82 11.33
N ARG A 101 3.33 21.67 11.91
CA ARG A 101 3.63 20.64 12.93
C ARG A 101 3.73 21.23 14.34
N VAL A 102 3.36 20.42 15.33
CA VAL A 102 3.44 20.78 16.75
C VAL A 102 4.65 20.10 17.37
N ASN A 103 5.72 20.85 17.71
CA ASN A 103 6.99 20.22 18.06
C ASN A 103 7.20 19.82 19.54
N GLU A 104 6.58 20.44 20.55
CA GLU A 104 6.84 20.07 21.98
C GLU A 104 5.71 20.42 22.95
N ILE A 105 4.93 19.48 23.49
CA ILE A 105 3.79 19.79 24.40
C ILE A 105 4.33 20.23 25.78
N SER A 106 4.03 21.47 26.20
CA SER A 106 4.33 21.94 27.57
C SER A 106 3.34 21.35 28.61
N SER A 107 3.86 21.01 29.79
CA SER A 107 3.21 20.18 30.82
C SER A 107 2.04 20.82 31.58
N ASP A 108 1.91 22.14 31.60
CA ASP A 108 1.08 22.81 32.61
C ASP A 108 -0.43 22.78 32.33
N SER A 109 -0.84 22.59 31.07
CA SER A 109 -2.24 22.31 30.72
C SER A 109 -2.32 21.69 29.32
N TRP A 110 -2.39 20.36 29.28
CA TRP A 110 -2.43 19.57 28.04
C TRP A 110 -3.51 20.05 27.06
N ILE A 111 -4.73 20.30 27.55
CA ILE A 111 -5.87 20.74 26.71
C ILE A 111 -5.63 22.15 26.13
N LYS A 112 -5.23 23.11 26.96
CA LYS A 112 -5.01 24.50 26.51
C LYS A 112 -3.85 24.58 25.53
N SER A 113 -2.78 23.82 25.79
CA SER A 113 -1.64 23.67 24.90
C SER A 113 -2.09 23.08 23.56
N LEU A 114 -2.84 21.98 23.58
CA LEU A 114 -3.33 21.32 22.38
C LEU A 114 -4.22 22.22 21.52
N ILE A 115 -5.17 22.97 22.13
CA ILE A 115 -6.06 23.89 21.40
C ILE A 115 -5.27 25.01 20.73
N MET A 116 -4.40 25.69 21.47
CA MET A 116 -3.64 26.84 20.94
C MET A 116 -2.71 26.41 19.79
N ARG A 117 -2.13 25.22 19.91
CA ARG A 117 -1.27 24.62 18.88
C ARG A 117 -2.06 24.12 17.68
N SER A 118 -3.25 23.61 17.90
CA SER A 118 -4.18 23.21 16.84
C SER A 118 -4.56 24.39 15.97
N ILE A 119 -4.92 25.53 16.57
CA ILE A 119 -5.24 26.76 15.81
C ILE A 119 -4.07 27.17 14.91
N ARG A 120 -2.83 27.10 15.43
CA ARG A 120 -1.63 27.40 14.65
C ARG A 120 -1.44 26.40 13.51
N SER A 121 -1.49 25.10 13.77
CA SER A 121 -1.27 24.08 12.73
C SER A 121 -2.36 24.08 11.66
N TRP A 122 -3.60 24.43 12.02
CA TRP A 122 -4.73 24.53 11.09
C TRP A 122 -4.68 25.76 10.19
N SER A 123 -3.94 26.79 10.57
CA SER A 123 -3.98 28.09 9.87
C SER A 123 -3.65 27.97 8.39
N VAL A 124 -2.57 27.29 8.01
CA VAL A 124 -2.15 27.13 6.61
C VAL A 124 -3.21 26.40 5.79
N PRO A 125 -3.63 25.17 6.13
CA PRO A 125 -4.62 24.47 5.32
C PRO A 125 -5.96 25.23 5.27
N ILE A 126 -6.41 25.86 6.36
CA ILE A 126 -7.67 26.63 6.37
C ILE A 126 -7.57 27.88 5.49
N ILE A 127 -6.47 28.64 5.56
CA ILE A 127 -6.29 29.85 4.74
C ILE A 127 -6.26 29.49 3.26
N ILE A 128 -5.48 28.48 2.88
CA ILE A 128 -5.38 28.03 1.50
C ILE A 128 -6.75 27.53 1.02
N SER A 129 -7.43 26.72 1.82
CA SER A 129 -8.78 26.24 1.50
C SER A 129 -9.78 27.39 1.35
N SER A 130 -9.75 28.39 2.22
CA SER A 130 -10.63 29.55 2.14
C SER A 130 -10.41 30.36 0.85
N ILE A 131 -9.15 30.53 0.44
CA ILE A 131 -8.81 31.18 -0.84
C ILE A 131 -9.38 30.37 -2.01
N ILE A 132 -9.20 29.04 -2.01
CA ILE A 132 -9.74 28.17 -3.06
C ILE A 132 -11.28 28.23 -3.09
N ALA A 133 -11.94 28.17 -1.93
CA ALA A 133 -13.38 28.27 -1.81
C ALA A 133 -13.90 29.61 -2.39
N LEU A 134 -13.20 30.71 -2.10
CA LEU A 134 -13.51 32.03 -2.64
C LEU A 134 -13.34 32.08 -4.16
N ILE A 135 -12.25 31.51 -4.69
CA ILE A 135 -12.03 31.40 -6.14
C ILE A 135 -13.16 30.60 -6.81
N ILE A 136 -13.51 29.43 -6.29
CA ILE A 136 -14.60 28.60 -6.82
C ILE A 136 -15.92 29.36 -6.77
N SER A 137 -16.19 30.08 -5.66
CA SER A 137 -17.41 30.86 -5.49
C SER A 137 -17.50 32.02 -6.49
N ILE A 138 -16.39 32.72 -6.76
CA ILE A 138 -16.33 33.80 -7.75
C ILE A 138 -16.56 33.25 -9.17
N ILE A 139 -15.94 32.11 -9.50
CA ILE A 139 -16.11 31.48 -10.82
C ILE A 139 -17.57 31.04 -11.03
N SER A 140 -18.20 30.52 -9.97
CA SER A 140 -19.56 29.99 -10.04
C SER A 140 -20.64 31.05 -9.92
N SER A 141 -20.34 32.26 -9.40
CA SER A 141 -21.35 33.27 -9.09
C SER A 141 -22.21 33.65 -10.31
N ASN A 142 -21.59 33.65 -11.49
CA ASN A 142 -22.20 34.03 -12.76
C ASN A 142 -22.73 32.84 -13.59
N ASN A 143 -22.65 31.61 -13.08
CA ASN A 143 -23.04 30.41 -13.84
C ASN A 143 -23.73 29.38 -12.94
N ASP A 144 -25.06 29.37 -12.98
CA ASP A 144 -25.88 28.47 -12.16
C ASP A 144 -25.66 26.99 -12.52
N SER A 145 -25.29 26.67 -13.76
CA SER A 145 -24.94 25.29 -14.12
C SER A 145 -23.74 24.80 -13.31
N ILE A 146 -22.72 25.63 -13.08
CA ILE A 146 -21.56 25.22 -12.27
C ILE A 146 -21.98 24.89 -10.84
N LYS A 147 -22.94 25.63 -10.27
CA LYS A 147 -23.43 25.38 -8.90
C LYS A 147 -24.09 24.01 -8.77
N ASP A 148 -24.80 23.56 -9.80
CA ASP A 148 -25.40 22.23 -9.85
C ASP A 148 -24.36 21.14 -10.13
N TRP A 149 -23.44 21.37 -11.08
CA TRP A 149 -22.44 20.37 -11.47
C TRP A 149 -21.39 20.09 -10.40
N VAL A 150 -21.10 21.04 -9.49
CA VAL A 150 -20.08 20.84 -8.45
C VAL A 150 -20.44 19.70 -7.48
N PRO A 151 -21.64 19.67 -6.86
CA PRO A 151 -22.09 18.53 -6.07
C PRO A 151 -22.12 17.20 -6.85
N PHE A 152 -22.62 17.20 -8.09
CA PHE A 152 -22.66 15.98 -8.92
C PHE A 152 -21.27 15.47 -9.27
N GLY A 153 -20.36 16.37 -9.64
CA GLY A 153 -18.95 16.05 -9.91
C GLY A 153 -18.29 15.42 -8.69
N LEU A 154 -18.45 16.03 -7.53
CA LEU A 154 -17.93 15.49 -6.28
C LEU A 154 -18.54 14.14 -5.91
N ALA A 155 -19.85 13.93 -6.13
CA ALA A 155 -20.50 12.64 -5.93
C ALA A 155 -19.95 11.55 -6.86
N SER A 156 -19.77 11.87 -8.16
CA SER A 156 -19.23 10.92 -9.15
C SER A 156 -17.81 10.44 -8.81
N LEU A 157 -17.05 11.27 -8.08
CA LEU A 157 -15.72 10.91 -7.60
C LEU A 157 -15.74 9.68 -6.69
N PHE A 158 -16.88 9.35 -6.08
CA PHE A 158 -17.06 8.10 -5.33
C PHE A 158 -16.65 6.86 -6.15
N LEU A 159 -17.03 6.80 -7.43
CA LEU A 159 -16.67 5.69 -8.31
C LEU A 159 -15.15 5.65 -8.58
N VAL A 160 -14.54 6.82 -8.73
CA VAL A 160 -13.08 6.95 -8.88
C VAL A 160 -12.38 6.47 -7.61
N TRP A 161 -12.92 6.80 -6.43
CA TRP A 161 -12.39 6.32 -5.16
C TRP A 161 -12.51 4.81 -5.03
N SER A 162 -13.59 4.18 -5.46
CA SER A 162 -13.72 2.70 -5.48
C SER A 162 -12.64 2.04 -6.35
N ILE A 163 -12.37 2.59 -7.54
CA ILE A 163 -11.27 2.10 -8.40
C ILE A 163 -9.90 2.37 -7.74
N GLY A 164 -9.75 3.55 -7.13
CA GLY A 164 -8.55 3.95 -6.38
C GLY A 164 -8.27 3.03 -5.20
N GLN A 165 -9.31 2.56 -4.51
CA GLN A 165 -9.24 1.62 -3.39
C GLN A 165 -8.63 0.29 -3.85
N GLY A 166 -9.14 -0.28 -4.95
CA GLY A 166 -8.60 -1.51 -5.52
C GLY A 166 -7.16 -1.35 -6.04
N SER A 167 -6.88 -0.22 -6.70
CA SER A 167 -5.54 0.09 -7.23
C SER A 167 -4.50 0.27 -6.11
N SER A 168 -4.89 0.94 -5.03
CA SER A 168 -4.06 1.15 -3.84
C SER A 168 -3.77 -0.16 -3.13
N PHE A 169 -4.77 -1.02 -2.95
CA PHE A 169 -4.58 -2.36 -2.41
C PHE A 169 -3.57 -3.17 -3.24
N LYS A 170 -3.72 -3.19 -4.58
CA LYS A 170 -2.76 -3.86 -5.47
C LYS A 170 -1.35 -3.36 -5.27
N SER A 171 -1.14 -2.04 -5.33
CA SER A 171 0.20 -1.44 -5.22
C SER A 171 0.85 -1.77 -3.88
N SER A 172 0.08 -1.69 -2.80
CA SER A 172 0.56 -1.90 -1.44
C SER A 172 0.88 -3.36 -1.18
N THR A 173 -0.09 -4.25 -1.41
CA THR A 173 0.09 -5.69 -1.18
C THR A 173 1.22 -6.25 -2.03
N TYR A 174 1.36 -5.79 -3.29
CA TYR A 174 2.51 -6.16 -4.11
C TYR A 174 3.83 -5.69 -3.51
N ALA A 175 3.94 -4.41 -3.10
CA ALA A 175 5.15 -3.88 -2.47
C ALA A 175 5.53 -4.64 -1.19
N TRP A 176 4.54 -5.01 -0.39
CA TRP A 176 4.73 -5.82 0.81
C TRP A 176 5.22 -7.23 0.47
N ILE A 177 4.56 -7.93 -0.46
CA ILE A 177 4.98 -9.28 -0.86
C ILE A 177 6.38 -9.26 -1.50
N SER A 178 6.65 -8.26 -2.35
CA SER A 178 7.92 -8.15 -3.07
C SER A 178 9.11 -7.79 -2.20
N SER A 179 8.87 -7.36 -0.94
CA SER A 179 9.95 -7.10 0.01
C SER A 179 10.69 -8.36 0.47
N SER A 180 10.11 -9.54 0.24
CA SER A 180 10.68 -10.82 0.65
C SER A 180 11.59 -11.41 -0.43
N THR A 181 12.84 -11.74 -0.11
CA THR A 181 13.79 -12.40 -1.05
C THR A 181 13.27 -13.72 -1.63
N LYS A 182 12.30 -14.37 -0.97
CA LYS A 182 11.69 -15.61 -1.45
C LYS A 182 10.96 -15.46 -2.78
N ILE A 183 10.55 -14.26 -3.16
CA ILE A 183 9.75 -14.02 -4.39
C ILE A 183 10.60 -13.85 -5.66
N THR A 184 11.92 -13.65 -5.50
CA THR A 184 12.89 -13.58 -6.60
C THR A 184 13.56 -14.93 -6.87
N ASP A 185 13.21 -15.98 -6.11
CA ASP A 185 13.73 -17.33 -6.28
C ASP A 185 13.26 -17.92 -7.62
N SER A 186 14.16 -17.99 -8.59
CA SER A 186 13.94 -18.50 -9.95
C SER A 186 14.08 -20.02 -10.05
N THR A 187 14.39 -20.72 -8.95
CA THR A 187 14.57 -22.19 -8.99
C THR A 187 13.31 -22.89 -9.47
N ALA A 188 13.50 -23.79 -10.43
CA ALA A 188 12.42 -24.60 -10.99
C ALA A 188 11.77 -25.46 -9.90
N ARG A 189 10.45 -25.54 -9.94
CA ARG A 189 9.66 -26.34 -9.02
C ARG A 189 8.49 -27.00 -9.75
N GLU A 190 8.41 -28.31 -9.63
CA GLU A 190 7.26 -29.07 -10.12
C GLU A 190 6.16 -29.20 -9.05
N GLY A 191 4.89 -29.21 -9.47
CA GLY A 191 3.77 -29.69 -8.66
C GLY A 191 3.04 -28.70 -7.75
N THR A 192 3.29 -27.38 -7.83
CA THR A 192 2.72 -26.41 -6.86
C THR A 192 1.36 -25.81 -7.20
N LEU A 193 0.84 -25.97 -8.42
CA LEU A 193 -0.43 -25.35 -8.84
C LEU A 193 -1.63 -25.84 -8.00
N PHE A 194 -1.73 -27.16 -7.78
CA PHE A 194 -2.84 -27.74 -7.03
C PHE A 194 -2.82 -27.30 -5.55
N GLY A 195 -1.63 -27.29 -4.93
CA GLY A 195 -1.47 -26.81 -3.55
C GLY A 195 -1.85 -25.33 -3.42
N ALA A 196 -1.50 -24.50 -4.40
CA ALA A 196 -1.88 -23.09 -4.43
C ALA A 196 -3.40 -22.89 -4.53
N ILE A 197 -4.04 -23.61 -5.44
CA ILE A 197 -5.49 -23.60 -5.64
C ILE A 197 -6.23 -24.06 -4.38
N ILE A 198 -5.81 -25.18 -3.79
CA ILE A 198 -6.43 -25.71 -2.57
C ILE A 198 -6.25 -24.76 -1.39
N GLY A 199 -5.05 -24.20 -1.21
CA GLY A 199 -4.81 -23.22 -0.14
C GLY A 199 -5.68 -21.97 -0.28
N GLN A 200 -5.84 -21.47 -1.51
CA GLN A 200 -6.73 -20.37 -1.84
C GLN A 200 -8.20 -20.72 -1.55
N LEU A 201 -8.68 -21.88 -2.01
CA LEU A 201 -10.05 -22.36 -1.77
C LEU A 201 -10.35 -22.49 -0.28
N ILE A 202 -9.49 -23.18 0.47
CA ILE A 202 -9.67 -23.38 1.91
C ILE A 202 -9.69 -22.02 2.64
N GLY A 203 -8.76 -21.13 2.30
CA GLY A 203 -8.69 -19.81 2.91
C GLY A 203 -9.96 -18.97 2.66
N VAL A 204 -10.45 -18.95 1.42
CA VAL A 204 -11.66 -18.22 1.05
C VAL A 204 -12.92 -18.82 1.68
N VAL A 205 -13.06 -20.15 1.67
CA VAL A 205 -14.19 -20.85 2.32
C VAL A 205 -14.21 -20.53 3.81
N THR A 206 -13.06 -20.68 4.48
CA THR A 206 -12.93 -20.41 5.91
C THR A 206 -13.31 -18.97 6.22
N PHE A 207 -12.79 -18.01 5.46
CA PHE A 207 -13.09 -16.60 5.64
C PHE A 207 -14.58 -16.28 5.39
N SER A 208 -15.19 -16.89 4.37
CA SER A 208 -16.62 -16.72 4.05
C SER A 208 -17.51 -17.27 5.16
N ILE A 209 -17.16 -18.42 5.74
CA ILE A 209 -17.87 -19.00 6.89
C ILE A 209 -17.73 -18.10 8.12
N ILE A 210 -16.55 -17.56 8.41
CA ILE A 210 -16.34 -16.63 9.53
C ILE A 210 -17.22 -15.38 9.37
N ILE A 211 -17.24 -14.78 8.17
CA ILE A 211 -18.10 -13.64 7.85
C ILE A 211 -19.58 -14.01 8.05
N GLY A 212 -20.01 -15.13 7.44
CA GLY A 212 -21.39 -15.59 7.55
C GLY A 212 -21.81 -15.83 8.99
N TYR A 213 -20.97 -16.52 9.77
CA TYR A 213 -21.19 -16.78 11.19
C TYR A 213 -21.28 -15.48 12.00
N GLY A 214 -20.35 -14.54 11.77
CA GLY A 214 -20.30 -13.28 12.49
C GLY A 214 -21.55 -12.40 12.25
N TYR A 215 -22.01 -12.31 11.01
CA TYR A 215 -23.17 -11.47 10.66
C TYR A 215 -24.53 -12.13 10.85
N SER A 216 -24.60 -13.46 10.87
CA SER A 216 -25.83 -14.20 11.20
C SER A 216 -25.96 -14.53 12.69
N SER A 217 -25.09 -13.99 13.55
CA SER A 217 -25.04 -14.31 14.98
C SER A 217 -24.97 -15.81 15.26
N GLY A 218 -24.18 -16.54 14.47
CA GLY A 218 -23.97 -17.97 14.64
C GLY A 218 -24.79 -18.86 13.72
N PHE A 219 -25.35 -18.32 12.64
CA PHE A 219 -26.37 -18.97 11.82
C PHE A 219 -27.55 -19.42 12.69
N GLU A 220 -28.14 -18.49 13.44
CA GLU A 220 -29.42 -18.69 14.13
C GLU A 220 -30.54 -17.80 13.53
N GLY A 221 -31.75 -18.35 13.38
CA GLY A 221 -32.95 -17.63 12.91
C GLY A 221 -33.12 -17.53 11.38
N ASP A 222 -34.02 -16.64 10.94
CA ASP A 222 -34.41 -16.50 9.52
C ASP A 222 -33.29 -15.95 8.60
N ASN A 223 -32.27 -15.32 9.19
CA ASN A 223 -31.13 -14.76 8.43
C ASN A 223 -30.12 -15.82 7.95
N ASN A 224 -30.26 -17.07 8.39
CA ASN A 224 -29.34 -18.17 8.09
C ASN A 224 -29.26 -18.48 6.60
N PHE A 225 -30.41 -18.52 5.94
CA PHE A 225 -30.49 -18.90 4.54
C PHE A 225 -29.75 -17.89 3.65
N LYS A 226 -29.83 -16.60 3.99
CA LYS A 226 -29.10 -15.52 3.29
C LYS A 226 -27.60 -15.74 3.39
N TRP A 227 -27.08 -15.95 4.59
CA TRP A 227 -25.64 -16.09 4.81
C TRP A 227 -25.07 -17.44 4.35
N PHE A 228 -25.88 -18.50 4.35
CA PHE A 228 -25.52 -19.76 3.68
C PHE A 228 -25.42 -19.58 2.16
N GLY A 229 -26.37 -18.84 1.57
CA GLY A 229 -26.32 -18.43 0.17
C GLY A 229 -25.06 -17.63 -0.17
N PHE A 230 -24.66 -16.70 0.71
CA PHE A 230 -23.41 -15.94 0.57
C PHE A 230 -22.17 -16.86 0.52
N VAL A 231 -22.10 -17.87 1.39
CA VAL A 231 -20.98 -18.84 1.38
C VAL A 231 -20.93 -19.61 0.06
N ILE A 232 -22.08 -20.08 -0.45
CA ILE A 232 -22.15 -20.77 -1.74
C ILE A 232 -21.68 -19.86 -2.88
N ILE A 233 -22.18 -18.63 -2.92
CA ILE A 233 -21.80 -17.65 -3.96
C ILE A 233 -20.30 -17.33 -3.89
N SER A 234 -19.76 -17.23 -2.68
CA SER A 234 -18.32 -17.00 -2.47
C SER A 234 -17.47 -18.16 -3.01
N ILE A 235 -17.91 -19.40 -2.82
CA ILE A 235 -17.26 -20.60 -3.39
C ILE A 235 -17.36 -20.60 -4.91
N LEU A 236 -18.53 -20.32 -5.47
CA LEU A 236 -18.73 -20.28 -6.92
C LEU A 236 -17.88 -19.18 -7.57
N LEU A 237 -17.87 -17.98 -6.98
CA LEU A 237 -17.02 -16.88 -7.42
C LEU A 237 -15.55 -17.29 -7.40
N GLN A 238 -15.10 -17.95 -6.34
CA GLN A 238 -13.74 -18.44 -6.21
C GLN A 238 -13.37 -19.46 -7.30
N ILE A 239 -14.25 -20.42 -7.58
CA ILE A 239 -14.06 -21.40 -8.66
C ILE A 239 -13.93 -20.68 -10.01
N VAL A 240 -14.80 -19.71 -10.28
CA VAL A 240 -14.76 -18.91 -11.51
C VAL A 240 -13.45 -18.13 -11.62
N LEU A 241 -13.00 -17.46 -10.55
CA LEU A 241 -11.74 -16.71 -10.55
C LEU A 241 -10.52 -17.60 -10.80
N ILE A 242 -10.49 -18.78 -10.16
CA ILE A 242 -9.42 -19.76 -10.38
C ILE A 242 -9.45 -20.24 -11.83
N PHE A 243 -10.64 -20.56 -12.37
CA PHE A 243 -10.78 -20.98 -13.76
C PHE A 243 -10.26 -19.92 -14.73
N LEU A 244 -10.67 -18.66 -14.55
CA LEU A 244 -10.26 -17.52 -15.38
C LEU A 244 -8.75 -17.23 -15.33
N HIS A 245 -8.07 -17.60 -14.24
CA HIS A 245 -6.65 -17.30 -14.03
C HIS A 245 -5.75 -18.54 -14.04
N SER A 246 -6.31 -19.73 -14.24
CA SER A 246 -5.61 -21.02 -14.19
C SER A 246 -4.39 -21.10 -15.10
N GLY A 247 -4.49 -20.60 -16.33
CA GLY A 247 -3.37 -20.57 -17.28
C GLY A 247 -2.18 -19.74 -16.78
N LYS A 248 -2.44 -18.57 -16.20
CA LYS A 248 -1.39 -17.67 -15.66
C LYS A 248 -0.81 -18.19 -14.35
N LEU A 249 -1.64 -18.81 -13.52
CA LEU A 249 -1.19 -19.48 -12.30
C LEU A 249 -0.27 -20.66 -12.63
N ARG A 250 -0.57 -21.42 -13.68
CA ARG A 250 0.30 -22.51 -14.13
C ARG A 250 1.68 -22.02 -14.52
N GLU A 251 1.76 -20.93 -15.28
CA GLU A 251 3.04 -20.35 -15.70
C GLU A 251 3.88 -19.87 -14.51
N ILE A 252 3.29 -19.09 -13.61
CA ILE A 252 4.06 -18.50 -12.49
C ILE A 252 4.44 -19.51 -11.41
N THR A 253 3.71 -20.62 -11.28
CA THR A 253 3.99 -21.65 -10.24
C THR A 253 5.12 -22.61 -10.60
N LEU A 254 5.72 -22.47 -11.80
CA LEU A 254 6.89 -23.23 -12.24
C LEU A 254 8.18 -22.84 -11.48
N THR A 255 8.19 -21.69 -10.80
CA THR A 255 9.31 -21.25 -9.97
C THR A 255 8.91 -21.15 -8.51
N ARG A 256 9.87 -21.31 -7.58
CA ARG A 256 9.62 -21.17 -6.14
C ARG A 256 9.10 -19.78 -5.76
N GLY A 257 9.70 -18.74 -6.32
CA GLY A 257 9.31 -17.35 -6.07
C GLY A 257 7.94 -17.02 -6.65
N GLY A 258 7.65 -17.52 -7.85
CA GLY A 258 6.37 -17.34 -8.47
C GLY A 258 5.24 -18.11 -7.76
N ALA A 259 5.49 -19.32 -7.27
CA ALA A 259 4.54 -20.06 -6.43
C ALA A 259 4.27 -19.34 -5.08
N THR A 260 5.29 -18.75 -4.47
CA THR A 260 5.14 -17.96 -3.24
C THR A 260 4.29 -16.73 -3.46
N LEU A 261 4.52 -16.01 -4.58
CA LEU A 261 3.68 -14.89 -4.97
C LEU A 261 2.25 -15.35 -5.24
N ALA A 262 2.05 -16.39 -6.06
CA ALA A 262 0.74 -16.91 -6.41
C ALA A 262 -0.09 -17.28 -5.16
N ASN A 263 0.55 -17.86 -4.14
CA ASN A 263 -0.11 -18.17 -2.87
C ASN A 263 -0.48 -16.91 -2.10
N ARG A 264 0.48 -16.00 -1.87
CA ARG A 264 0.26 -14.81 -1.03
C ARG A 264 -0.67 -13.81 -1.70
N TRP A 265 -0.36 -13.42 -2.93
CA TRP A 265 -1.19 -12.49 -3.70
C TRP A 265 -2.56 -13.11 -4.02
N GLY A 266 -2.58 -14.40 -4.39
CA GLY A 266 -3.77 -15.21 -4.59
C GLY A 266 -4.76 -15.10 -3.44
N LEU A 267 -4.33 -15.58 -2.28
CA LEU A 267 -5.17 -15.65 -1.10
C LEU A 267 -5.61 -14.25 -0.63
N ILE A 268 -4.68 -13.30 -0.54
CA ILE A 268 -4.98 -11.96 -0.01
C ILE A 268 -5.94 -11.19 -0.91
N SER A 269 -5.74 -11.25 -2.24
CA SER A 269 -6.65 -10.58 -3.18
C SER A 269 -8.04 -11.19 -3.17
N GLN A 270 -8.17 -12.51 -3.09
CA GLN A 270 -9.47 -13.19 -3.03
C GLN A 270 -10.20 -12.91 -1.71
N ILE A 271 -9.50 -12.95 -0.57
CA ILE A 271 -10.07 -12.53 0.72
C ILE A 271 -10.61 -11.09 0.63
N PHE A 272 -9.85 -10.18 0.02
CA PHE A 272 -10.25 -8.80 -0.11
C PHE A 272 -11.46 -8.61 -1.06
N ILE A 273 -11.51 -9.35 -2.17
CA ILE A 273 -12.68 -9.42 -3.06
C ILE A 273 -13.90 -9.90 -2.27
N ILE A 274 -13.79 -11.02 -1.55
CA ILE A 274 -14.89 -11.61 -0.80
C ILE A 274 -15.38 -10.68 0.31
N TRP A 275 -14.49 -9.95 0.98
CA TRP A 275 -14.90 -8.92 1.94
C TRP A 275 -15.73 -7.82 1.26
N HIS A 276 -15.30 -7.30 0.10
CA HIS A 276 -16.08 -6.28 -0.61
C HIS A 276 -17.44 -6.82 -1.10
N ILE A 277 -17.47 -8.07 -1.57
CA ILE A 277 -18.74 -8.73 -1.94
C ILE A 277 -19.62 -8.95 -0.71
N ALA A 278 -19.07 -9.27 0.47
CA ALA A 278 -19.82 -9.36 1.72
C ALA A 278 -20.41 -8.01 2.12
N SER A 279 -19.61 -6.94 2.04
CA SER A 279 -20.04 -5.57 2.32
C SER A 279 -21.18 -5.12 1.40
N ALA A 280 -21.11 -5.47 0.11
CA ALA A 280 -22.18 -5.25 -0.86
C ALA A 280 -23.41 -6.13 -0.58
N TRP A 281 -23.21 -7.42 -0.29
CA TRP A 281 -24.27 -8.38 0.06
C TRP A 281 -25.12 -7.86 1.22
N ARG A 282 -24.45 -7.38 2.28
CA ARG A 282 -25.11 -6.78 3.44
C ARG A 282 -25.99 -5.60 3.08
N ARG A 283 -25.54 -4.74 2.18
CA ARG A 283 -26.28 -3.53 1.80
C ARG A 283 -27.41 -3.77 0.80
N LEU A 284 -27.43 -4.94 0.15
CA LEU A 284 -28.41 -5.28 -0.90
C LEU A 284 -29.46 -6.30 -0.46
N ILE A 285 -29.08 -7.23 0.42
CA ILE A 285 -29.88 -8.42 0.77
C ILE A 285 -30.16 -8.50 2.27
N ASP A 286 -29.33 -7.88 3.08
CA ASP A 286 -29.51 -7.76 4.52
C ASP A 286 -29.95 -6.34 4.90
N ASP A 287 -30.42 -6.17 6.15
CA ASP A 287 -30.74 -4.86 6.73
C ASP A 287 -29.76 -4.55 7.86
N PRO A 288 -28.51 -4.14 7.54
CA PRO A 288 -27.46 -3.97 8.53
C PRO A 288 -27.74 -2.75 9.42
N SER A 289 -27.40 -2.88 10.71
CA SER A 289 -27.43 -1.76 11.64
C SER A 289 -26.60 -0.57 11.10
N PRO A 290 -27.13 0.66 11.11
CA PRO A 290 -26.42 1.86 10.63
C PRO A 290 -25.02 2.04 11.24
N ILE A 291 -24.87 1.72 12.53
CA ILE A 291 -23.59 1.83 13.25
C ILE A 291 -22.56 0.85 12.67
N THR A 292 -22.97 -0.38 12.40
CA THR A 292 -22.06 -1.40 11.83
C THR A 292 -21.65 -1.06 10.40
N MET A 293 -22.54 -0.43 9.64
CA MET A 293 -22.26 0.04 8.27
C MET A 293 -21.24 1.17 8.27
N ILE A 294 -21.43 2.17 9.15
CA ILE A 294 -20.50 3.30 9.30
C ILE A 294 -19.12 2.81 9.76
N LEU A 295 -19.08 1.90 10.74
CA LEU A 295 -17.82 1.35 11.24
C LEU A 295 -17.08 0.57 10.14
N GLU A 296 -17.78 -0.30 9.41
CA GLU A 296 -17.20 -1.06 8.30
C GLU A 296 -16.63 -0.13 7.21
N GLU A 297 -17.40 0.89 6.80
CA GLU A 297 -16.96 1.86 5.79
C GLU A 297 -15.73 2.64 6.27
N PHE A 298 -15.74 3.06 7.53
CA PHE A 298 -14.61 3.75 8.16
C PHE A 298 -13.35 2.88 8.18
N VAL A 299 -13.47 1.61 8.58
CA VAL A 299 -12.33 0.67 8.64
C VAL A 299 -11.77 0.39 7.24
N LEU A 300 -12.64 0.10 6.26
CA LEU A 300 -12.22 -0.18 4.88
C LEU A 300 -11.56 1.04 4.23
N MET A 301 -12.08 2.23 4.47
CA MET A 301 -11.50 3.48 4.00
C MET A 301 -10.14 3.75 4.68
N LEU A 302 -10.07 3.64 6.00
CA LEU A 302 -8.83 3.88 6.75
C LEU A 302 -7.73 2.93 6.28
N LEU A 303 -8.02 1.63 6.19
CA LEU A 303 -7.08 0.63 5.72
C LEU A 303 -6.56 0.99 4.33
N THR A 304 -7.45 1.36 3.41
CA THR A 304 -7.07 1.56 2.01
C THR A 304 -6.37 2.89 1.75
N VAL A 305 -6.72 3.95 2.48
CA VAL A 305 -5.98 5.23 2.47
C VAL A 305 -4.59 5.06 3.05
N VAL A 306 -4.44 4.38 4.20
CA VAL A 306 -3.14 4.12 4.82
C VAL A 306 -2.26 3.28 3.88
N LEU A 307 -2.82 2.22 3.29
CA LEU A 307 -2.14 1.40 2.29
C LEU A 307 -1.70 2.26 1.09
N ALA A 308 -2.60 3.09 0.54
CA ALA A 308 -2.29 3.96 -0.59
C ALA A 308 -1.11 4.90 -0.30
N ILE A 309 -1.15 5.58 0.84
CA ILE A 309 -0.10 6.50 1.27
C ILE A 309 1.21 5.74 1.46
N TRP A 310 1.18 4.57 2.09
CA TRP A 310 2.36 3.73 2.26
C TRP A 310 2.97 3.30 0.93
N ALA A 311 2.15 2.84 -0.02
CA ALA A 311 2.62 2.45 -1.35
C ALA A 311 3.23 3.63 -2.12
N LEU A 312 2.66 4.83 -2.00
CA LEU A 312 3.19 6.03 -2.63
C LEU A 312 4.49 6.50 -1.96
N ALA A 313 4.54 6.53 -0.63
CA ALA A 313 5.70 6.93 0.13
C ALA A 313 6.89 5.97 -0.10
N SER A 314 6.66 4.66 0.03
CA SER A 314 7.70 3.63 -0.18
C SER A 314 8.28 3.67 -1.60
N ARG A 315 7.44 3.83 -2.63
CA ARG A 315 7.88 3.88 -4.04
C ARG A 315 8.58 5.18 -4.42
N ASN A 316 8.19 6.31 -3.83
CA ASN A 316 8.83 7.59 -4.13
C ASN A 316 10.12 7.80 -3.37
N VAL A 317 10.23 7.31 -2.12
CA VAL A 317 11.50 7.28 -1.37
C VAL A 317 12.53 6.44 -2.12
N SER A 318 12.14 5.29 -2.68
CA SER A 318 13.06 4.44 -3.47
C SER A 318 13.43 5.03 -4.85
N LYS A 319 12.76 6.10 -5.31
CA LYS A 319 12.99 6.73 -6.63
C LYS A 319 13.42 8.22 -6.54
N GLY A 320 13.67 8.74 -5.35
CA GLY A 320 14.05 10.14 -5.13
C GLY A 320 12.94 11.17 -5.46
N GLY A 321 11.67 10.76 -5.46
CA GLY A 321 10.54 11.63 -5.81
C GLY A 321 10.22 12.66 -4.73
N LYS A 322 10.20 13.96 -5.07
CA LYS A 322 9.97 15.08 -4.12
C LYS A 322 8.50 15.35 -3.77
N LEU A 323 7.54 14.64 -4.39
CA LEU A 323 6.10 14.91 -4.24
C LEU A 323 5.44 14.23 -3.04
N PHE A 324 5.78 12.96 -2.79
CA PHE A 324 5.26 12.19 -1.65
C PHE A 324 6.46 11.71 -0.85
N THR A 325 6.61 12.26 0.35
CA THR A 325 7.63 11.92 1.33
C THR A 325 6.95 11.44 2.61
N SER A 326 7.69 10.77 3.48
CA SER A 326 7.21 10.45 4.85
C SER A 326 6.71 11.71 5.56
N ASP A 327 7.35 12.85 5.29
CA ASP A 327 7.06 14.10 5.95
C ASP A 327 5.76 14.79 5.53
N ASN A 328 5.28 14.58 4.31
CA ASN A 328 4.04 15.17 3.83
C ASN A 328 2.89 14.17 3.64
N ALA A 329 3.14 12.89 3.96
CA ALA A 329 2.20 11.79 3.86
C ALA A 329 0.87 12.06 4.58
N LEU A 330 0.92 12.66 5.77
CA LEU A 330 -0.29 13.03 6.53
C LEU A 330 -1.18 14.00 5.74
N PHE A 331 -0.60 15.07 5.18
CA PHE A 331 -1.37 16.10 4.49
C PHE A 331 -1.98 15.58 3.19
N TRP A 332 -1.28 14.70 2.48
CA TRP A 332 -1.86 13.96 1.37
C TRP A 332 -3.00 13.05 1.80
N GLY A 333 -2.85 12.34 2.92
CA GLY A 333 -3.92 11.51 3.48
C GLY A 333 -5.18 12.30 3.84
N LEU A 334 -5.01 13.48 4.45
CA LEU A 334 -6.12 14.37 4.80
C LEU A 334 -6.79 14.99 3.56
N SER A 335 -6.00 15.33 2.54
CA SER A 335 -6.52 15.76 1.24
C SER A 335 -7.45 14.72 0.63
N PHE A 336 -7.00 13.46 0.59
CA PHE A 336 -7.83 12.35 0.13
C PHE A 336 -9.03 12.09 1.04
N GLY A 337 -8.85 12.20 2.36
CA GLY A 337 -9.93 12.07 3.35
C GLY A 337 -11.07 13.05 3.12
N PHE A 338 -10.78 14.35 2.93
CA PHE A 338 -11.81 15.35 2.62
C PHE A 338 -12.47 15.11 1.25
N GLY A 339 -11.71 14.72 0.24
CA GLY A 339 -12.26 14.42 -1.09
C GLY A 339 -13.21 13.22 -1.07
N TYR A 340 -12.84 12.16 -0.34
CA TYR A 340 -13.68 10.98 -0.15
C TYR A 340 -14.92 11.30 0.69
N ALA A 341 -14.75 11.92 1.86
CA ALA A 341 -15.87 12.30 2.74
C ALA A 341 -16.87 13.21 2.02
N GLY A 342 -16.37 14.13 1.19
CA GLY A 342 -17.20 14.97 0.33
C GLY A 342 -17.99 14.19 -0.70
N SER A 343 -17.37 13.19 -1.36
CA SER A 343 -18.08 12.34 -2.32
C SER A 343 -19.23 11.55 -1.66
N ILE A 344 -19.01 11.02 -0.46
CA ILE A 344 -20.05 10.33 0.32
C ILE A 344 -21.15 11.30 0.75
N ALA A 345 -20.77 12.50 1.21
CA ALA A 345 -21.73 13.52 1.60
C ALA A 345 -22.67 13.91 0.45
N MET A 346 -22.12 14.14 -0.74
CA MET A 346 -22.91 14.52 -1.92
C MET A 346 -23.77 13.36 -2.42
N ILE A 347 -23.21 12.15 -2.52
CA ILE A 347 -23.96 11.01 -3.03
C ILE A 347 -25.09 10.61 -2.09
N SER A 348 -24.90 10.79 -0.77
CA SER A 348 -25.93 10.62 0.25
C SER A 348 -27.13 11.53 -0.02
N ASN A 349 -26.90 12.82 -0.26
CA ASN A 349 -27.99 13.77 -0.53
C ASN A 349 -28.66 13.53 -1.89
N ILE A 350 -27.86 13.37 -2.95
CA ILE A 350 -28.36 13.22 -4.33
C ILE A 350 -29.20 11.94 -4.47
N THR A 351 -28.75 10.82 -3.88
CA THR A 351 -29.50 9.55 -3.94
C THR A 351 -30.84 9.67 -3.23
N ASN A 352 -30.88 10.33 -2.06
CA ASN A 352 -32.11 10.60 -1.32
C ASN A 352 -33.08 11.52 -2.09
N GLY A 353 -32.56 12.52 -2.81
CA GLY A 353 -33.35 13.49 -3.57
C GLY A 353 -34.02 12.94 -4.83
N ILE A 354 -33.45 11.90 -5.45
CA ILE A 354 -33.96 11.29 -6.71
C ILE A 354 -35.08 10.25 -6.45
N GLY A 355 -35.58 10.13 -5.21
CA GLY A 355 -36.58 9.12 -4.84
C GLY A 355 -36.00 7.71 -4.71
N GLY A 356 -34.67 7.58 -4.70
CA GLY A 356 -33.95 6.34 -4.47
C GLY A 356 -33.72 6.12 -2.98
N ASN A 357 -34.51 5.25 -2.36
CA ASN A 357 -34.42 4.94 -0.93
C ASN A 357 -33.14 4.22 -0.47
N ASN A 358 -32.03 4.19 -1.22
CA ASN A 358 -30.91 3.33 -0.84
C ASN A 358 -29.53 3.93 -1.10
N ILE A 359 -29.08 4.83 -0.22
CA ILE A 359 -27.65 5.09 0.02
C ILE A 359 -26.89 3.76 0.16
N ALA A 360 -27.50 2.78 0.81
CA ALA A 360 -26.99 1.42 0.93
C ALA A 360 -26.66 0.80 -0.44
N THR A 361 -27.56 0.91 -1.43
CA THR A 361 -27.34 0.40 -2.80
C THR A 361 -26.20 1.14 -3.48
N THR A 362 -26.13 2.47 -3.37
CA THR A 362 -25.03 3.23 -3.98
C THR A 362 -23.68 2.87 -3.39
N MET A 363 -23.61 2.72 -2.05
CA MET A 363 -22.39 2.24 -1.41
C MET A 363 -22.06 0.79 -1.81
N ALA A 364 -23.06 -0.08 -1.96
CA ALA A 364 -22.88 -1.45 -2.43
C ALA A 364 -22.26 -1.50 -3.84
N ILE A 365 -22.69 -0.61 -4.74
CA ILE A 365 -22.10 -0.47 -6.08
C ILE A 365 -20.62 -0.10 -5.98
N GLY A 366 -20.24 0.80 -5.09
CA GLY A 366 -18.84 1.14 -4.83
C GLY A 366 -18.02 -0.09 -4.43
N HIS A 367 -18.52 -0.91 -3.50
CA HIS A 367 -17.87 -2.16 -3.09
C HIS A 367 -17.73 -3.17 -4.25
N ILE A 368 -18.76 -3.30 -5.09
CA ILE A 368 -18.70 -4.14 -6.29
C ILE A 368 -17.64 -3.64 -7.27
N ILE A 369 -17.55 -2.32 -7.50
CA ILE A 369 -16.52 -1.73 -8.37
C ILE A 369 -15.13 -1.98 -7.82
N THR A 370 -14.92 -1.84 -6.52
CA THR A 370 -13.63 -2.17 -5.89
C THR A 370 -13.27 -3.63 -6.10
N ALA A 371 -14.22 -4.57 -5.89
CA ALA A 371 -14.01 -6.00 -6.12
C ALA A 371 -13.65 -6.30 -7.59
N LEU A 372 -14.40 -5.75 -8.54
CA LEU A 372 -14.14 -5.89 -9.98
C LEU A 372 -12.77 -5.33 -10.35
N THR A 373 -12.38 -4.19 -9.77
CA THR A 373 -11.07 -3.59 -9.98
C THR A 373 -9.96 -4.57 -9.58
N ILE A 374 -10.07 -5.24 -8.43
CA ILE A 374 -9.07 -6.25 -8.02
C ILE A 374 -9.05 -7.45 -8.96
N ILE A 375 -10.22 -7.95 -9.39
CA ILE A 375 -10.31 -9.06 -10.35
C ILE A 375 -9.58 -8.71 -11.65
N ILE A 376 -9.75 -7.49 -12.16
CA ILE A 376 -9.05 -7.00 -13.36
C ILE A 376 -7.54 -6.85 -13.11
N LEU A 377 -7.15 -6.35 -11.94
CA LEU A 377 -5.75 -6.09 -11.61
C LEU A 377 -4.97 -7.37 -11.25
N TYR A 378 -5.65 -8.42 -10.81
CA TYR A 378 -5.07 -9.70 -10.42
C TYR A 378 -4.09 -10.29 -11.45
N PRO A 379 -4.51 -10.53 -12.72
CA PRO A 379 -3.62 -11.08 -13.72
C PRO A 379 -2.47 -10.15 -14.11
N ILE A 380 -2.63 -8.84 -13.92
CA ILE A 380 -1.60 -7.85 -14.25
C ILE A 380 -0.41 -7.99 -13.29
N VAL A 381 -0.68 -8.24 -12.00
CA VAL A 381 0.37 -8.47 -11.00
C VAL A 381 1.16 -9.74 -11.32
N ILE A 382 0.46 -10.84 -11.60
CA ILE A 382 1.07 -12.13 -11.93
C ILE A 382 1.95 -12.00 -13.18
N ASN A 383 1.42 -11.43 -14.27
CA ASN A 383 2.17 -11.27 -15.51
C ASN A 383 3.40 -10.36 -15.35
N LYS A 384 3.27 -9.28 -14.57
CA LYS A 384 4.40 -8.39 -14.29
C LYS A 384 5.50 -9.13 -13.55
N HIS A 385 5.14 -9.95 -12.56
CA HIS A 385 6.12 -10.70 -11.78
C HIS A 385 6.77 -11.85 -12.55
N SER A 386 6.00 -12.57 -13.38
CA SER A 386 6.53 -13.61 -14.28
C SER A 386 7.69 -13.07 -15.11
N ARG A 387 7.51 -11.88 -15.71
CA ARG A 387 8.55 -11.17 -16.47
C ARG A 387 9.77 -10.76 -15.64
N LEU A 388 9.57 -10.41 -14.37
CA LEU A 388 10.71 -10.07 -13.49
C LEU A 388 11.53 -11.30 -13.16
N ILE A 389 10.88 -12.42 -12.82
CA ILE A 389 11.58 -13.68 -12.55
C ILE A 389 12.33 -14.17 -13.79
N SER A 390 11.75 -14.05 -14.99
CA SER A 390 12.44 -14.46 -16.22
C SER A 390 13.72 -13.65 -16.45
N ILE A 391 13.69 -12.33 -16.21
CA ILE A 391 14.88 -11.48 -16.32
C ILE A 391 15.96 -11.91 -15.30
N TYR A 392 15.58 -12.15 -14.04
CA TYR A 392 16.54 -12.63 -13.04
C TYR A 392 17.11 -14.01 -13.37
N ALA A 393 16.30 -14.89 -13.95
CA ALA A 393 16.77 -16.20 -14.39
C ALA A 393 17.79 -16.06 -15.54
N ASP A 394 17.52 -15.18 -16.51
CA ASP A 394 18.43 -14.91 -17.63
C ASP A 394 19.75 -14.29 -17.14
N GLU A 395 19.71 -13.35 -16.18
CA GLU A 395 20.89 -12.70 -15.59
C GLU A 395 21.80 -13.69 -14.84
N LEU A 396 21.23 -14.58 -14.03
CA LEU A 396 21.97 -15.64 -13.35
C LEU A 396 22.61 -16.63 -14.34
N ILE A 397 21.93 -16.90 -15.46
CA ILE A 397 22.48 -17.76 -16.52
C ILE A 397 23.66 -17.06 -17.20
N SER A 398 23.59 -15.75 -17.48
CA SER A 398 24.73 -15.01 -18.04
C SER A 398 25.92 -14.96 -17.09
N GLU A 399 25.72 -14.67 -15.81
CA GLU A 399 26.80 -14.65 -14.81
C GLU A 399 27.46 -16.03 -14.69
N SER A 400 26.66 -17.11 -14.67
CA SER A 400 27.20 -18.48 -14.59
C SER A 400 28.04 -18.87 -15.82
N LYS A 401 27.70 -18.31 -17.00
CA LYS A 401 28.46 -18.54 -18.23
C LYS A 401 29.78 -17.78 -18.21
N GLU A 402 29.78 -16.52 -17.79
CA GLU A 402 31.01 -15.72 -17.64
C GLU A 402 31.97 -16.34 -16.61
N ASP A 403 31.45 -16.84 -15.48
CA ASP A 403 32.24 -17.56 -14.46
C ASP A 403 32.80 -18.89 -14.99
N SER A 404 32.06 -19.59 -15.85
CA SER A 404 32.53 -20.84 -16.47
C SER A 404 33.59 -20.58 -17.54
N GLU A 405 33.43 -19.53 -18.35
CA GLU A 405 34.39 -19.13 -19.37
C GLU A 405 35.71 -18.64 -18.74
N GLN A 406 35.65 -17.88 -17.63
CA GLN A 406 36.85 -17.51 -16.86
C GLN A 406 37.57 -18.72 -16.22
N LYS A 407 36.82 -19.72 -15.73
CA LYS A 407 37.42 -20.94 -15.15
C LYS A 407 38.04 -21.84 -16.22
N ASP A 408 37.46 -21.89 -17.42
CA ASP A 408 38.02 -22.62 -18.55
C ASP A 408 39.27 -21.92 -19.10
N GLU A 409 39.29 -20.58 -19.15
CA GLU A 409 40.47 -19.80 -19.54
C GLU A 409 41.62 -19.93 -18.52
N PHE A 410 41.30 -19.95 -17.21
CA PHE A 410 42.27 -20.18 -16.14
C PHE A 410 42.81 -21.62 -16.13
N SER A 411 41.99 -22.61 -16.48
CA SER A 411 42.39 -24.02 -16.57
C SER A 411 43.23 -24.32 -17.82
N GLN A 412 42.95 -23.67 -18.95
CA GLN A 412 43.81 -23.76 -20.15
C GLN A 412 45.17 -23.11 -19.94
N LYS A 413 45.25 -21.99 -19.21
CA LYS A 413 46.52 -21.31 -18.92
C LYS A 413 47.41 -22.14 -18.00
N LYS A 414 46.83 -22.84 -17.02
CA LYS A 414 47.56 -23.72 -16.09
C LYS A 414 48.08 -25.01 -16.72
N ASN A 415 47.38 -25.55 -17.74
CA ASN A 415 47.85 -26.72 -18.48
C ASN A 415 48.98 -26.41 -19.48
N ASN A 416 49.13 -25.16 -19.92
CA ASN A 416 50.22 -24.75 -20.81
C ASN A 416 51.53 -24.43 -20.07
N GLU A 417 51.53 -24.28 -18.74
CA GLU A 417 52.74 -24.01 -17.94
C GLU A 417 53.40 -25.27 -17.34
N HIS A 418 52.86 -26.47 -17.59
CA HIS A 418 53.39 -27.72 -17.02
C HIS A 418 53.75 -28.80 -18.06
N GLY A 419 54.03 -28.38 -19.30
CA GLY A 419 54.34 -29.26 -20.43
C GLY A 419 55.74 -29.08 -21.03
N GLU A 420 56.74 -28.60 -20.28
CA GLU A 420 58.12 -28.49 -20.77
C GLU A 420 59.11 -28.76 -19.64
N LEU A 421 59.39 -30.05 -19.38
CA LEU A 421 60.61 -30.48 -18.69
C LEU A 421 61.22 -31.61 -19.51
N ASP A 422 62.27 -31.24 -20.25
CA ASP A 422 63.23 -32.11 -20.91
C ASP A 422 63.76 -33.18 -19.96
N ILE A 423 63.66 -34.44 -20.36
CA ILE A 423 64.47 -35.54 -19.83
C ILE A 423 64.96 -36.36 -21.03
N ASP A 424 66.06 -35.92 -21.62
CA ASP A 424 66.95 -36.77 -22.40
C ASP A 424 68.32 -36.83 -21.69
N GLU A 425 68.99 -37.97 -21.83
CA GLU A 425 70.25 -38.41 -21.18
C GLU A 425 70.16 -38.89 -19.72
N ILE A 426 70.20 -40.22 -19.54
CA ILE A 426 71.38 -40.90 -18.99
C ILE A 426 71.36 -42.38 -19.40
N GLU A 427 72.50 -42.75 -19.98
CA GLU A 427 72.90 -44.01 -20.58
C GLU A 427 73.16 -45.12 -19.55
N LEU A 428 72.91 -46.36 -19.98
CA LEU A 428 73.13 -47.62 -19.26
C LEU A 428 74.63 -47.89 -19.03
N ILE A 429 75.05 -48.18 -17.79
CA ILE A 429 76.26 -48.98 -17.48
C ILE A 429 76.01 -49.89 -16.26
N ASP A 430 76.14 -51.20 -16.54
CA ASP A 430 76.46 -52.38 -15.71
C ASP A 430 75.84 -52.67 -14.33
N GLY A 431 75.38 -53.93 -14.19
CA GLY A 431 75.10 -54.61 -12.94
C GLY A 431 74.16 -55.79 -13.08
#